data_AF-A0AA38BRX6-F1
#
_entry.id   AF-A0AA38BRX6-F1
#
_cell.length_a   1.000
_cell.length_b   1.000
_cell.length_c   1.000
_cell.angle_alpha   90.00
_cell.angle_beta   90.00
_cell.angle_gamma   90.00
#
_symmetry.space_group_name_H-M   'P 1'
#
loop_
_entity.id
_entity.type
_entity.pdbx_description
1 polymer ?
#
loop_
_entity_poly.entity_id
_entity_poly.type
_entity_poly.pdbx_seq_one_letter_code
_entity_poly.pdbx_strand_id
1 'polypeptide(L)'
;LDMFLNILDSHCAQYNQNIMEANEPFSEYDFMYFPIDFKNRCNMGYAFVNFTSAKATWKLYREFHMHQWAIFNSKKICEITYARLQ
;
A
#
# COMPACT_ATOMS: atom_id res chain seq x y z
N LEU A 1 10.27 -1.50 6.80
CA LEU A 1 10.21 -1.82 5.36
C LEU A 1 9.43 -3.11 5.18
N ASP A 2 9.93 -4.21 5.74
CA ASP A 2 9.33 -5.56 5.63
C ASP A 2 7.85 -5.62 6.01
N MET A 3 7.45 -4.96 7.10
CA MET A 3 6.05 -4.91 7.51
C MET A 3 5.14 -4.29 6.43
N PHE A 4 5.58 -3.22 5.77
CA PHE A 4 4.75 -2.54 4.78
C PHE A 4 4.69 -3.33 3.46
N LEU A 5 5.80 -3.96 3.07
CA LEU A 5 5.81 -4.91 1.95
C LEU A 5 4.86 -6.07 2.21
N ASN A 6 4.91 -6.68 3.41
CA ASN A 6 3.98 -7.74 3.78
C ASN A 6 2.51 -7.30 3.71
N ILE A 7 2.20 -6.04 4.06
CA ILE A 7 0.83 -5.50 3.94
C ILE A 7 0.41 -5.42 2.47
N LEU A 8 1.27 -4.87 1.60
CA LEU A 8 0.98 -4.79 0.16
C LEU A 8 0.85 -6.18 -0.47
N ASP A 9 1.75 -7.10 -0.15
CA ASP A 9 1.76 -8.46 -0.67
C ASP A 9 0.53 -9.25 -0.22
N SER A 10 0.18 -9.15 1.06
CA SER A 10 -1.02 -9.80 1.61
C SER A 10 -2.28 -9.24 0.98
N HIS A 11 -2.37 -7.91 0.82
CA HIS A 11 -3.49 -7.27 0.15
C HIS A 11 -3.63 -7.74 -1.30
N CYS A 12 -2.54 -7.73 -2.06
CA CYS A 12 -2.53 -8.19 -3.45
C CYS A 12 -2.94 -9.66 -3.54
N ALA A 13 -2.35 -10.54 -2.72
CA ALA A 13 -2.68 -11.96 -2.67
C ALA A 13 -4.15 -12.20 -2.33
N GLN A 14 -4.70 -11.49 -1.34
CA GLN A 14 -6.10 -11.61 -0.95
C GLN A 14 -7.04 -11.25 -2.09
N TYR A 15 -6.81 -10.13 -2.79
CA TYR A 15 -7.67 -9.75 -3.91
C TYR A 15 -7.51 -10.71 -5.10
N ASN A 16 -6.29 -11.18 -5.35
CA ASN A 16 -6.01 -12.08 -6.47
C ASN A 16 -6.62 -13.48 -6.27
N GLN A 17 -6.72 -13.96 -5.03
CA GLN A 17 -7.43 -15.20 -4.71
C GLN A 17 -8.94 -15.12 -4.96
N ASN A 18 -9.51 -13.92 -4.94
CA ASN A 18 -10.95 -13.69 -5.08
C ASN A 18 -11.35 -13.20 -6.49
N ILE A 19 -10.46 -13.31 -7.48
CA ILE A 19 -10.78 -12.98 -8.86
C ILE A 19 -11.73 -14.04 -9.43
N MET A 20 -12.97 -13.63 -9.71
CA MET A 20 -14.00 -14.49 -10.33
C MET A 20 -14.23 -14.16 -11.81
N GLU A 21 -13.89 -12.94 -12.23
CA GLU A 21 -14.07 -12.48 -13.61
C GLU A 21 -12.77 -12.64 -14.40
N ALA A 22 -12.85 -13.25 -15.59
CA ALA A 22 -11.69 -13.52 -16.43
C ALA A 22 -10.92 -12.26 -16.89
N ASN A 23 -11.59 -11.10 -16.90
CA ASN A 23 -11.00 -9.82 -17.33
C ASN A 23 -10.65 -8.89 -16.15
N GLU A 24 -10.76 -9.36 -14.90
CA GLU A 24 -10.35 -8.58 -13.74
C GLU A 24 -8.82 -8.49 -13.71
N PRO A 25 -8.22 -7.28 -13.73
CA PRO A 25 -6.78 -7.15 -13.60
C PRO A 25 -6.32 -7.60 -12.21
N PHE A 26 -5.18 -8.29 -12.19
CA PHE A 26 -4.50 -8.62 -10.95
C PHE A 26 -4.16 -7.35 -10.16
N SER A 27 -4.28 -7.45 -8.84
CA SER A 27 -3.71 -6.48 -7.92
C SER A 27 -2.21 -6.73 -7.85
N GLU A 28 -1.42 -5.86 -8.46
CA GLU A 28 0.04 -5.95 -8.53
C GLU A 28 0.67 -4.55 -8.52
N TYR A 29 1.90 -4.48 -8.04
CA TYR A 29 2.71 -3.27 -8.00
C TYR A 29 4.14 -3.59 -8.46
N ASP A 30 4.77 -2.65 -9.14
CA ASP A 30 6.11 -2.83 -9.73
C ASP A 30 7.17 -1.90 -9.12
N PHE A 31 6.74 -0.92 -8.34
CA PHE A 31 7.62 0.03 -7.68
C PHE A 31 7.11 0.39 -6.29
N MET A 32 8.06 0.49 -5.35
CA MET A 32 7.82 0.95 -3.99
C MET A 32 9.03 1.74 -3.50
N TYR A 33 8.80 2.96 -3.03
CA TYR A 33 9.81 3.80 -2.40
C TYR A 33 9.36 4.18 -1.00
N PHE A 34 10.15 3.77 -0.01
CA PHE A 34 9.88 4.02 1.40
C PHE A 34 11.09 4.70 2.05
N PRO A 35 11.08 6.04 2.17
CA PRO A 35 12.18 6.77 2.74
C PRO A 35 12.42 6.41 4.21
N ILE A 36 13.68 6.09 4.51
CA ILE A 36 14.16 5.76 5.85
C ILE A 36 15.06 6.89 6.33
N ASP A 37 14.77 7.40 7.52
CA ASP A 37 15.71 8.22 8.27
C ASP A 37 16.75 7.32 8.94
N PHE A 38 17.92 7.20 8.33
CA PHE A 38 19.01 6.37 8.83
C PHE A 38 19.56 6.85 10.18
N LYS A 39 19.44 8.15 10.50
CA LYS A 39 19.94 8.72 11.74
C LYS A 39 19.05 8.31 12.91
N ASN A 40 17.74 8.42 12.74
CA ASN A 40 16.75 8.10 13.78
C ASN A 40 16.23 6.65 13.68
N ARG A 41 16.69 5.88 12.68
CA ARG A 41 16.29 4.49 12.41
C ARG A 41 14.77 4.32 12.31
N CYS A 42 14.09 5.31 11.74
CA CYS A 42 12.64 5.32 11.61
C CYS A 42 12.23 5.66 10.17
N ASN A 43 10.95 5.43 9.85
CA ASN A 43 10.40 5.85 8.57
C ASN A 43 9.99 7.32 8.60
N MET A 44 10.06 7.97 7.44
CA MET A 44 9.65 9.37 7.27
C MET A 44 8.12 9.57 7.30
N GLY A 45 7.34 8.49 7.47
CA GLY A 45 5.88 8.55 7.61
C GLY A 45 5.10 8.55 6.29
N TYR A 46 5.75 8.36 5.14
CA TYR A 46 5.10 8.21 3.84
C TYR A 46 5.81 7.17 2.97
N ALA A 47 5.12 6.71 1.93
CA ALA A 47 5.62 5.79 0.91
C ALA A 47 5.06 6.19 -0.46
N PHE A 48 5.78 5.87 -1.52
CA PHE A 48 5.25 5.86 -2.88
C PHE A 48 5.14 4.42 -3.35
N VAL A 49 4.03 4.07 -3.98
CA VAL A 49 3.79 2.74 -4.54
C VAL A 49 3.18 2.93 -5.92
N ASN A 50 3.75 2.29 -6.93
CA ASN A 50 3.19 2.27 -8.28
C ASN A 50 2.49 0.93 -8.50
N PHE A 51 1.16 0.97 -8.66
CA PHE A 51 0.39 -0.19 -9.04
C PHE A 51 0.34 -0.30 -10.56
N THR A 52 0.31 -1.53 -11.06
CA THR A 52 0.26 -1.81 -12.51
C THR A 52 -1.10 -1.48 -13.13
N SER A 53 -2.14 -1.30 -12.31
CA SER A 53 -3.46 -0.86 -12.75
C SER A 53 -4.13 0.11 -11.79
N ALA A 54 -4.88 1.07 -12.33
CA ALA A 54 -5.67 2.00 -11.52
C ALA A 54 -6.71 1.28 -10.64
N LYS A 55 -7.20 0.11 -11.08
CA LYS A 55 -8.13 -0.71 -10.30
C LYS A 55 -7.46 -1.32 -9.07
N ALA A 56 -6.21 -1.74 -9.17
CA ALA A 56 -5.42 -2.20 -8.02
C ALA A 56 -5.18 -1.07 -7.02
N THR A 57 -4.82 0.14 -7.49
CA THR A 57 -4.72 1.34 -6.63
C THR A 57 -6.03 1.61 -5.89
N TRP A 58 -7.17 1.50 -6.59
CA TRP A 58 -8.49 1.73 -6.00
C TRP A 58 -8.84 0.70 -4.93
N LYS A 59 -8.49 -0.58 -5.14
CA LYS A 59 -8.67 -1.64 -4.12
C LYS A 59 -7.89 -1.32 -2.85
N LEU A 60 -6.63 -0.91 -2.98
CA LEU A 60 -5.81 -0.48 -1.83
C LEU A 60 -6.42 0.74 -1.14
N TYR A 61 -6.79 1.77 -1.92
CA TYR A 61 -7.41 2.98 -1.39
C TYR A 61 -8.66 2.66 -0.57
N ARG A 62 -9.56 1.83 -1.09
CA ARG A 62 -10.80 1.50 -0.39
C ARG A 62 -10.59 0.79 0.95
N GLU A 63 -9.53 0.02 1.08
CA GLU A 63 -9.26 -0.75 2.30
C GLU A 63 -8.46 0.04 3.33
N PHE A 64 -7.45 0.80 2.86
CA PHE A 64 -6.48 1.43 3.74
C PHE A 64 -6.62 2.94 3.88
N HIS A 65 -7.32 3.65 2.98
CA HIS A 65 -7.53 5.08 3.15
C HIS A 65 -8.40 5.34 4.39
N MET A 66 -7.95 6.26 5.24
CA MET A 66 -8.52 6.55 6.56
C MET A 66 -8.47 5.37 7.56
N HIS A 67 -7.67 4.34 7.28
CA HIS A 67 -7.49 3.22 8.19
C HIS A 67 -6.54 3.61 9.33
N GLN A 68 -6.93 3.34 10.57
CA GLN A 68 -6.03 3.51 11.71
C GLN A 68 -5.08 2.31 11.81
N TRP A 69 -3.78 2.57 11.82
CA TRP A 69 -2.80 1.51 12.02
C TRP A 69 -2.89 0.95 13.45
N ALA A 70 -3.39 -0.28 13.60
CA ALA A 70 -3.50 -0.95 14.90
C ALA A 70 -2.13 -1.37 15.49
N ILE A 71 -1.04 -1.17 14.75
CA ILE A 71 0.30 -1.64 15.08
C ILE A 71 1.04 -0.58 15.92
N PHE A 72 1.80 -1.03 16.92
CA PHE A 72 2.64 -0.20 17.81
C PHE A 72 1.88 0.87 18.63
N ASN A 73 0.61 0.66 18.95
CA ASN A 73 -0.25 1.69 19.60
C ASN A 73 -0.27 3.00 18.81
N SER A 74 -0.08 2.93 17.49
CA SER A 74 -0.09 4.11 16.66
C SER A 74 -1.50 4.71 16.60
N LYS A 75 -1.58 6.02 16.83
CA LYS A 75 -2.79 6.80 16.54
C LYS A 75 -2.78 7.36 15.11
N LYS A 76 -1.79 6.96 14.30
CA LYS A 76 -1.67 7.42 12.91
C LYS A 76 -2.80 6.83 12.08
N ILE A 77 -3.46 7.69 11.32
CA ILE A 77 -4.45 7.34 10.33
C ILE A 77 -3.73 7.33 8.97
N CYS A 78 -3.91 6.28 8.19
CA CYS A 78 -3.37 6.17 6.85
C CYS A 78 -4.13 7.11 5.92
N GLU A 79 -3.39 7.95 5.20
CA GLU A 79 -3.92 8.74 4.11
C GLU A 79 -3.25 8.28 2.81
N ILE A 80 -4.08 8.02 1.81
CA ILE A 80 -3.65 7.62 0.46
C ILE A 80 -4.08 8.72 -0.48
N THR A 81 -3.13 9.30 -1.21
CA THR A 81 -3.35 10.34 -2.21
C THR A 81 -2.54 10.04 -3.46
N TYR A 82 -2.92 10.66 -4.59
CA TYR A 82 -2.07 10.60 -5.79
C TYR A 82 -0.76 11.33 -5.54
N ALA A 83 0.34 10.73 -6.00
CA ALA A 83 1.65 11.37 -5.95
C ALA A 83 1.64 12.64 -6.81
N ARG A 84 2.20 13.73 -6.29
CA ARG A 84 2.34 14.99 -7.06
C ARG A 84 3.35 14.86 -8.20
N LEU A 85 4.32 13.96 -8.06
CA LEU A 85 5.29 13.60 -9.08
C LEU A 85 5.02 12.14 -9.47
N GLN A 86 4.75 11.90 -10.75
CA GLN A 86 4.44 10.60 -11.33
C GLN A 86 5.55 10.19 -12.30
#